data_AF-A0A1C7M8C0-F1
#
_entry.id   AF-A0A1C7M8C0-F1
#
_cell.length_a   1.000
_cell.length_b   1.000
_cell.length_c   1.000
_cell.angle_alpha   90.00
_cell.angle_beta   90.00
_cell.angle_gamma   90.00
#
_symmetry.space_group_name_H-M   'P 1'
#
loop_
_entity.id
_entity.type
_entity.pdbx_description
1 polymer ?
#
loop_
_entity_poly.entity_id
_entity_poly.type
_entity_poly.pdbx_seq_one_letter_code
_entity_poly.pdbx_strand_id
1 'polypeptide(L)'
;MWRKEAAILTFVHTTDEWIRVHLVAGDMIILPAGIYHRFTLDSGDSARLLRLFKDEPKWAAHNRCAETDVNPHRLKYIKQFPGIAIGA
;
A
#
# COMPACT_ATOMS: atom_id res chain seq x y z
N MET A 1 -3.90 27.83 13.51
CA MET A 1 -3.88 27.42 12.09
C MET A 1 -3.23 26.04 12.03
N TRP A 2 -4.04 24.98 12.06
CA TRP A 2 -3.55 23.60 12.00
C TRP A 2 -3.15 23.29 10.56
N ARG A 3 -1.91 22.85 10.33
CA ARG A 3 -1.47 22.42 9.00
C ARG A 3 -2.26 21.17 8.63
N LYS A 4 -2.90 21.18 7.46
CA LYS A 4 -3.52 20.00 6.87
C LYS A 4 -2.38 19.14 6.34
N GLU A 5 -1.83 18.29 7.18
CA GLU A 5 -0.90 17.25 6.77
C GLU A 5 -1.72 16.04 6.32
N ALA A 6 -1.55 15.64 5.08
CA ALA A 6 -2.29 14.51 4.53
C ALA A 6 -1.48 13.76 3.49
N ALA A 7 -1.83 12.50 3.33
CA ALA A 7 -1.17 11.62 2.40
C ALA A 7 -2.20 10.83 1.59
N ILE A 8 -1.79 10.45 0.40
CA ILE A 8 -2.58 9.61 -0.48
C ILE A 8 -1.88 8.27 -0.63
N LEU A 9 -2.53 7.23 -0.14
CA LEU A 9 -2.11 5.85 -0.36
C LEU A 9 -2.96 5.26 -1.49
N THR A 10 -2.31 4.77 -2.54
CA THR A 10 -3.02 4.05 -3.61
C THR A 10 -2.63 2.59 -3.56
N PHE A 11 -3.60 1.68 -3.56
CA PHE A 11 -3.35 0.25 -3.67
C PHE A 11 -4.21 -0.38 -4.75
N VAL A 12 -3.82 -1.58 -5.16
CA VAL A 12 -4.45 -2.31 -6.25
C VAL A 12 -5.53 -3.24 -5.70
N HIS A 13 -6.76 -3.08 -6.17
CA HIS A 13 -7.90 -3.96 -5.91
C HIS A 13 -7.75 -5.29 -6.65
N THR A 14 -8.61 -6.24 -6.31
CA THR A 14 -8.64 -7.57 -6.91
C THR A 14 -9.00 -7.57 -8.40
N THR A 15 -9.56 -6.47 -8.90
CA THR A 15 -9.85 -6.17 -10.31
C THR A 15 -8.70 -5.46 -11.04
N ASP A 16 -7.53 -5.36 -10.42
CA ASP A 16 -6.39 -4.53 -10.85
C ASP A 16 -6.69 -3.01 -10.93
N GLU A 17 -7.78 -2.57 -10.29
CA GLU A 17 -8.17 -1.17 -10.20
C GLU A 17 -7.47 -0.46 -9.04
N TRP A 18 -7.20 0.83 -9.21
CA TRP A 18 -6.59 1.64 -8.17
C TRP A 18 -7.63 2.16 -7.18
N ILE A 19 -7.44 1.84 -5.91
CA ILE A 19 -8.17 2.46 -4.80
C ILE A 19 -7.29 3.52 -4.16
N ARG A 20 -7.81 4.73 -4.07
CA ARG A 20 -7.16 5.87 -3.43
C ARG A 20 -7.72 6.10 -2.03
N VAL A 21 -6.85 6.10 -1.03
CA VAL A 21 -7.19 6.42 0.35
C VAL A 21 -6.50 7.71 0.75
N HIS A 22 -7.29 8.69 1.17
CA HIS A 22 -6.82 9.95 1.71
C HIS A 22 -6.67 9.81 3.23
N LEU A 23 -5.44 9.92 3.71
CA LEU A 23 -5.06 9.77 5.11
C LEU A 23 -4.84 11.14 5.73
N VAL A 24 -5.47 11.39 6.87
CA VAL A 24 -5.31 12.62 7.66
C VAL A 24 -4.74 12.29 9.05
N ALA A 25 -4.39 13.34 9.81
CA ALA A 25 -3.88 13.17 11.17
C ALA A 25 -4.86 12.36 12.05
N GLY A 26 -4.34 11.29 12.67
CA GLY A 26 -5.12 10.35 13.48
C GLY A 26 -5.43 9.03 12.77
N ASP A 27 -5.31 8.98 11.43
CA ASP A 27 -5.52 7.75 10.69
C ASP A 27 -4.33 6.80 10.83
N MET A 28 -4.64 5.51 10.93
CA MET A 28 -3.66 4.44 10.91
C MET A 28 -4.11 3.37 9.91
N ILE A 29 -3.19 2.95 9.05
CA ILE A 29 -3.42 1.89 8.07
C ILE A 29 -2.33 0.82 8.19
N ILE A 30 -2.73 -0.43 8.02
CA ILE A 30 -1.83 -1.56 7.90
C ILE A 30 -1.91 -2.07 6.47
N LEU A 31 -0.76 -2.10 5.80
CA LEU A 31 -0.63 -2.68 4.48
C LEU A 31 -0.19 -4.15 4.60
N PRO A 32 -1.00 -5.12 4.16
CA PRO A 32 -0.62 -6.52 4.22
C PRO A 32 0.56 -6.81 3.28
N ALA A 33 1.45 -7.73 3.68
CA ALA A 33 2.56 -8.16 2.84
C ALA A 33 2.06 -8.72 1.50
N GLY A 34 2.67 -8.31 0.39
CA GLY A 34 2.31 -8.75 -0.96
C GLY A 34 1.25 -7.89 -1.68
N ILE A 35 0.74 -6.84 -1.05
CA ILE A 35 -0.13 -5.86 -1.74
C ILE A 35 0.70 -4.85 -2.54
N TYR A 36 0.28 -4.59 -3.78
CA TYR A 36 0.81 -3.47 -4.54
C TYR A 36 0.22 -2.17 -4.02
N HIS A 37 1.10 -1.25 -3.66
CA HIS A 37 0.73 0.07 -3.18
C HIS A 37 1.78 1.10 -3.56
N ARG A 38 1.37 2.37 -3.56
CA ARG A 38 2.25 3.53 -3.67
C ARG A 38 1.75 4.63 -2.76
N PHE A 39 2.67 5.49 -2.37
CA PHE A 39 2.42 6.63 -1.51
C PHE A 39 2.70 7.92 -2.31
N THR A 40 1.83 8.91 -2.16
CA THR A 40 2.05 10.26 -2.67
C THR A 40 1.50 11.27 -1.66
N LEU A 41 2.02 12.49 -1.69
CA LEU A 41 1.47 13.59 -0.88
C LEU A 41 0.19 14.09 -1.54
N ASP A 42 -0.66 14.75 -0.75
CA ASP A 42 -1.75 15.53 -1.30
C ASP A 42 -1.23 16.87 -1.86
N SER A 43 -2.12 17.74 -2.32
CA SER A 43 -1.75 19.07 -2.83
C SER A 43 -1.13 20.01 -1.78
N GLY A 44 -1.09 19.62 -0.51
CA GLY A 44 -0.43 20.36 0.56
C GLY A 44 1.07 20.06 0.68
N ASP A 45 1.59 19.08 -0.07
CA ASP A 45 3.01 18.69 -0.14
C ASP A 45 3.68 18.47 1.23
N SER A 46 2.90 18.06 2.24
CA SER A 46 3.39 17.88 3.60
C SER A 46 2.68 16.74 4.31
N ALA A 47 3.46 15.82 4.87
CA ALA A 47 2.97 14.75 5.74
C ALA A 47 3.99 14.44 6.83
N ARG A 48 3.51 14.24 8.06
CA ARG A 48 4.27 13.64 9.15
C ARG A 48 3.69 12.27 9.48
N LEU A 49 4.51 11.24 9.38
CA LEU A 49 4.08 9.86 9.52
C LEU A 49 4.97 9.11 10.51
N LEU A 50 4.35 8.23 11.31
CA LEU A 50 5.04 7.22 12.09
C LEU A 50 4.96 5.89 11.33
N ARG A 51 6.08 5.21 11.19
CA ARG A 51 6.16 3.89 10.53
C ARG A 51 6.42 2.83 11.60
N LEU A 52 5.53 1.87 11.70
CA LEU A 52 5.60 0.77 12.67
C LEU A 52 5.92 -0.53 11.93
N PHE A 53 6.80 -1.35 12.51
CA PHE A 53 7.19 -2.65 11.99
C PHE A 53 6.97 -3.72 13.04
N LYS A 54 6.58 -4.92 12.61
CA LYS A 54 6.44 -6.08 13.49
C LYS A 54 7.81 -6.68 13.85
N ASP A 55 8.71 -6.70 12.88
CA ASP A 55 10.08 -7.24 12.99
C ASP A 55 11.11 -6.16 12.64
N GLU A 56 12.39 -6.52 12.53
CA GLU A 56 13.43 -5.57 12.10
C GLU A 56 13.08 -4.88 10.77
N PRO A 57 13.19 -3.54 10.70
CA PRO A 57 12.72 -2.79 9.55
C PRO A 57 13.60 -3.07 8.33
N LYS A 58 13.00 -3.65 7.29
CA LYS A 58 13.58 -3.76 5.94
C LYS A 58 12.85 -2.81 5.01
N TRP A 59 13.58 -1.86 4.45
CA TRP A 59 13.05 -0.76 3.61
C TRP A 59 13.13 -1.04 2.11
N ALA A 60 13.43 -2.28 1.71
CA ALA A 60 13.56 -2.63 0.30
C ALA A 60 12.18 -2.58 -0.38
N ALA A 61 11.97 -1.57 -1.22
CA ALA A 61 10.81 -1.50 -2.09
C ALA A 61 11.05 -2.37 -3.33
N HIS A 62 10.12 -3.28 -3.61
CA HIS A 62 10.14 -4.10 -4.82
C HIS A 62 9.07 -3.60 -5.77
N ASN A 63 9.50 -3.04 -6.91
CA ASN A 63 8.59 -2.52 -7.93
C ASN A 63 7.80 -3.65 -8.59
N ARG A 64 6.57 -3.35 -9.05
CA ARG A 64 5.73 -4.31 -9.77
C ARG A 64 6.42 -4.74 -11.07
N CYS A 65 6.62 -6.04 -11.22
CA CYS A 65 7.25 -6.69 -12.36
C CYS A 65 6.97 -8.20 -12.30
N ALA A 66 7.31 -8.93 -13.37
CA ALA A 66 7.07 -10.37 -13.45
C ALA A 66 7.71 -11.16 -12.28
N GLU A 67 8.88 -10.72 -11.80
CA GLU A 67 9.58 -11.35 -10.68
C GLU A 67 8.86 -11.13 -9.34
N THR A 68 8.19 -9.99 -9.16
CA THR A 68 7.43 -9.71 -7.93
C THR A 68 6.04 -10.33 -7.95
N ASP A 69 5.48 -10.61 -9.12
CA ASP A 69 4.20 -11.32 -9.26
C ASP A 69 4.28 -12.76 -8.76
N VAL A 70 5.45 -13.41 -8.93
CA VAL A 70 5.72 -14.77 -8.44
C VAL A 70 6.28 -14.82 -7.01
N ASN A 71 6.43 -13.67 -6.35
CA ASN A 71 6.95 -13.60 -4.98
C ASN A 71 6.04 -14.40 -4.02
N PRO A 72 6.60 -15.23 -3.11
CA PRO A 72 5.79 -16.01 -2.16
C PRO A 72 4.81 -15.18 -1.31
N HIS A 73 5.18 -13.95 -0.94
CA HIS A 73 4.31 -13.04 -0.20
C HIS A 73 3.14 -12.55 -1.06
N ARG A 74 3.39 -12.26 -2.35
CA ARG A 74 2.35 -11.88 -3.32
C ARG A 74 1.37 -13.03 -3.55
N LEU A 75 1.88 -14.23 -3.77
CA LEU A 75 1.06 -15.43 -3.95
C LEU A 75 0.22 -15.73 -2.70
N LYS A 76 0.78 -15.56 -1.50
CA LYS A 76 0.04 -15.72 -0.23
C LYS A 76 -1.05 -14.67 -0.09
N TYR A 77 -0.76 -13.40 -0.41
CA TYR A 77 -1.75 -12.33 -0.42
C TYR A 77 -2.91 -12.68 -1.35
N ILE A 78 -2.63 -13.12 -2.58
CA ILE A 78 -3.66 -13.49 -3.54
C ILE A 78 -4.54 -14.65 -3.03
N LYS A 79 -3.92 -15.69 -2.45
CA LYS A 79 -4.67 -16.82 -1.87
C LYS A 79 -5.57 -16.42 -0.70
N GLN A 80 -5.17 -15.41 0.07
CA GLN A 80 -5.92 -14.96 1.25
C GLN A 80 -7.19 -14.17 0.88
N PHE A 81 -7.24 -13.57 -0.31
CA PHE A 81 -8.36 -12.72 -0.74
C PHE A 81 -9.02 -13.25 -2.03
N PRO A 82 -9.70 -14.41 -2.03
CA PRO A 82 -10.12 -15.15 -3.22
C PRO A 82 -11.22 -14.50 -4.10
N GLY A 83 -11.61 -13.24 -3.86
CA GLY A 83 -12.34 -12.39 -4.83
C GLY A 83 -11.43 -11.79 -5.92
N ILE A 84 -10.21 -12.32 -6.01
CA ILE A 84 -9.18 -12.04 -7.01
C ILE A 84 -9.53 -12.76 -8.28
N ALA A 85 -10.18 -12.03 -9.18
CA ALA A 85 -10.22 -12.38 -10.57
C ALA A 85 -8.77 -12.54 -11.03
N ILE A 86 -8.38 -13.79 -11.26
CA ILE A 86 -7.20 -14.10 -12.05
C ILE A 86 -7.53 -13.53 -13.41
N GLY A 87 -7.01 -12.34 -13.72
CA GLY A 87 -7.13 -11.74 -15.03
C GLY A 87 -6.69 -12.76 -16.07
N ALA A 88 -7.64 -13.17 -16.90
CA ALA A 88 -7.39 -13.98 -18.09
C ALA A 88 -6.57 -13.19 -19.11
#